data_AF-A0A7L2YN30-F1
#
_entry.id   AF-A0A7L2YN30-F1
#
_cell.length_a   1.000
_cell.length_b   1.000
_cell.length_c   1.000
_cell.angle_alpha   90.00
_cell.angle_beta   90.00
_cell.angle_gamma   90.00
#
_symmetry.space_group_name_H-M   'P 1'
#
loop_
_entity.id
_entity.type
_entity.pdbx_description
1 polymer ?
#
loop_
_entity_poly.entity_id
_entity_poly.type
_entity_poly.pdbx_seq_one_letter_code
_entity_poly.pdbx_strand_id
1 'polypeptide(L)'
;LFKEFSSASSTTTTVGTVTSRVTRNGDAVMEKDLLNHEDLAGDRGMIDDIFDETYKEKEGPKPPMRYVWRNIILMSLLHLGAVFGLTLIPSAKIQTLAWAVLCFLVSALGITAGSHRLWSHRSYKATLPLRIFLTIANSVAFQNDIYEWVRDHRVHHKFSETDADPHNAMRGFFFSHIGWLLVRKHPDVIEKGQKLDLSDIKADKVVMFQRRYYKPSVVLLCFTLPTLVPWYFWDESIVISFFIPAILRYTIGLNATWLVNSAAHMFGNRPYDQNINPRENPLVSLGALGEGFHNYHHTFPYDYSTSEFGWRFNLTTAFIDLMCLLGLASDRKKVSKEVILARKMRTGDGSHKSG
;
A
#
# COMPACT_ATOMS: atom_id res chain seq x y z
N LEU A 1 -36.08 -37.10 61.23
CA LEU A 1 -35.27 -36.62 62.36
C LEU A 1 -35.52 -35.13 62.52
N PHE A 2 -36.20 -34.78 63.61
CA PHE A 2 -36.63 -33.44 64.01
C PHE A 2 -35.43 -32.54 64.39
N LYS A 3 -35.45 -31.27 63.99
CA LYS A 3 -35.70 -30.12 64.89
C LYS A 3 -35.51 -28.78 64.18
N GLU A 4 -36.55 -27.96 64.27
CA GLU A 4 -36.57 -26.51 64.10
C GLU A 4 -35.54 -25.83 65.04
N PHE A 5 -35.11 -24.61 64.70
CA PHE A 5 -35.37 -23.44 65.54
C PHE A 5 -35.14 -22.15 64.75
N SER A 6 -36.19 -21.32 64.74
CA SER A 6 -36.19 -19.91 64.36
C SER A 6 -35.73 -19.06 65.55
N SER A 7 -34.97 -17.99 65.31
CA SER A 7 -35.22 -16.72 66.00
C SER A 7 -34.63 -15.53 65.23
N ALA A 8 -35.39 -14.44 65.24
CA ALA A 8 -35.06 -13.16 64.65
C ALA A 8 -34.45 -12.21 65.71
N SER A 9 -33.63 -11.25 65.26
CA SER A 9 -33.41 -9.96 65.94
C SER A 9 -32.78 -8.93 64.99
N SER A 10 -33.35 -7.74 64.97
CA SER A 10 -32.83 -6.47 64.40
C SER A 10 -31.44 -6.12 64.99
N THR A 11 -30.61 -5.21 64.46
CA THR A 11 -30.84 -3.76 64.27
C THR A 11 -29.59 -3.09 63.62
N THR A 12 -29.83 -2.01 62.85
CA THR A 12 -28.99 -0.79 62.63
C THR A 12 -27.79 -0.76 61.65
N THR A 13 -28.03 -0.10 60.51
CA THR A 13 -27.28 0.99 59.83
C THR A 13 -25.76 1.11 59.94
N THR A 14 -25.05 1.06 58.80
CA THR A 14 -24.10 2.13 58.41
C THR A 14 -23.84 2.13 56.89
N VAL A 15 -24.07 3.28 56.26
CA VAL A 15 -23.64 3.61 54.89
C VAL A 15 -22.13 3.86 54.93
N GLY A 16 -21.36 3.08 54.17
CA GLY A 16 -19.92 3.22 54.02
C GLY A 16 -19.55 3.45 52.57
N THR A 17 -19.50 4.73 52.16
CA THR A 17 -18.96 5.17 50.88
C THR A 17 -17.46 4.93 50.85
N VAL A 18 -16.99 3.90 50.13
CA VAL A 18 -15.56 3.75 49.82
C VAL A 18 -15.29 4.39 48.47
N THR A 19 -14.90 5.65 48.54
CA THR A 19 -14.18 6.34 47.47
C THR A 19 -12.78 5.76 47.39
N SER A 20 -12.49 4.95 46.36
CA SER A 20 -11.11 4.63 46.01
C SER A 20 -10.70 5.46 44.79
N ARG A 21 -9.67 6.26 45.03
CA ARG A 21 -9.07 7.22 44.13
C ARG A 21 -8.62 6.56 42.83
N VAL A 22 -9.12 7.12 41.73
CA VAL A 22 -8.50 7.08 40.41
C VAL A 22 -7.03 7.46 40.55
N THR A 23 -6.13 6.49 40.34
CA THR A 23 -4.75 6.77 39.96
C THR A 23 -4.65 6.58 38.45
N ARG A 24 -4.08 7.61 37.83
CA ARG A 24 -4.26 8.04 36.44
C ARG A 24 -3.10 7.56 35.57
N ASN A 25 -3.46 7.17 34.35
CA ASN A 25 -2.78 7.47 33.08
C ASN A 25 -1.57 6.65 32.60
N GLY A 26 -1.00 5.73 33.37
CA GLY A 26 0.05 4.82 32.86
C GLY A 26 -0.52 3.55 32.23
N ASP A 27 -1.23 2.78 33.06
CA ASP A 27 -1.65 1.42 32.72
C ASP A 27 -2.83 1.39 31.72
N ALA A 28 -3.76 2.35 31.81
CA ALA A 28 -4.90 2.43 30.89
C ALA A 28 -4.53 2.83 29.46
N VAL A 29 -3.38 3.48 29.25
CA VAL A 29 -2.85 3.76 27.90
C VAL A 29 -2.20 2.49 27.36
N MET A 30 -1.35 1.86 28.18
CA MET A 30 -0.64 0.64 27.80
C MET A 30 -1.58 -0.56 27.55
N GLU A 31 -2.62 -0.73 28.37
CA GLU A 31 -3.64 -1.78 28.21
C GLU A 31 -4.51 -1.54 26.96
N LYS A 32 -4.77 -0.28 26.61
CA LYS A 32 -5.50 0.12 25.40
C LYS A 32 -4.65 -0.05 24.14
N ASP A 33 -3.34 0.16 24.23
CA ASP A 33 -2.37 -0.08 23.15
C ASP A 33 -2.12 -1.58 22.92
N LEU A 34 -2.12 -2.38 24.00
CA LEU A 34 -2.08 -3.85 23.92
C LEU A 34 -3.36 -4.42 23.30
N LEU A 35 -4.54 -3.93 23.69
CA LEU A 35 -5.82 -4.28 23.04
C LEU A 35 -5.86 -3.86 21.56
N ASN A 36 -5.29 -2.71 21.20
CA ASN A 36 -5.16 -2.27 19.81
C ASN A 36 -4.31 -3.24 18.96
N HIS A 37 -3.23 -3.78 19.53
CA HIS A 37 -2.40 -4.76 18.85
C HIS A 37 -3.06 -6.14 18.78
N GLU A 38 -3.78 -6.60 19.80
CA GLU A 38 -4.45 -7.90 19.77
C GLU A 38 -5.65 -7.94 18.80
N ASP A 39 -6.48 -6.89 18.78
CA ASP A 39 -7.57 -6.74 17.79
C ASP A 39 -7.03 -6.62 16.36
N LEU A 40 -5.81 -6.06 16.21
CA LEU A 40 -5.11 -5.95 14.93
C LEU A 40 -4.11 -7.09 14.63
N ALA A 41 -3.90 -8.06 15.50
CA ALA A 41 -2.92 -9.14 15.28
C ALA A 41 -3.54 -10.52 15.36
N GLY A 42 -4.72 -10.65 15.99
CA GLY A 42 -5.46 -11.90 16.11
C GLY A 42 -5.65 -12.57 14.75
N ASP A 43 -5.00 -13.72 14.59
CA ASP A 43 -5.06 -14.65 13.45
C ASP A 43 -4.35 -14.24 12.13
N ARG A 44 -3.56 -13.15 12.10
CA ARG A 44 -3.01 -12.62 10.82
C ARG A 44 -1.77 -13.31 10.29
N GLY A 45 -0.94 -13.87 11.17
CA GLY A 45 0.36 -14.48 10.84
C GLY A 45 1.41 -13.55 10.21
N MET A 46 1.10 -12.26 10.00
CA MET A 46 1.99 -11.23 9.48
C MET A 46 1.75 -9.91 10.24
N ILE A 47 2.84 -9.28 10.72
CA ILE A 47 2.80 -8.06 11.56
C ILE A 47 3.77 -6.96 11.07
N ASP A 48 4.53 -7.21 10.01
CA ASP A 48 5.57 -6.28 9.54
C ASP A 48 5.05 -5.08 8.75
N ASP A 49 3.73 -4.98 8.59
CA ASP A 49 2.99 -3.88 8.00
C ASP A 49 2.09 -3.15 9.01
N ILE A 50 2.18 -3.49 10.30
CA ILE A 50 1.50 -2.76 11.39
C ILE A 50 2.35 -1.56 11.78
N PHE A 51 1.71 -0.39 11.88
CA PHE A 51 2.36 0.85 12.31
C PHE A 51 2.97 0.71 13.72
N ASP A 52 4.23 1.08 13.88
CA ASP A 52 4.97 1.04 15.14
C ASP A 52 4.96 2.43 15.80
N GLU A 53 3.99 2.66 16.69
CA GLU A 53 3.86 3.91 17.44
C GLU A 53 5.02 4.14 18.44
N THR A 54 5.83 3.11 18.72
CA THR A 54 6.92 3.20 19.69
C THR A 54 8.23 3.73 19.08
N TYR A 55 8.35 3.69 17.75
CA TYR A 55 9.55 4.16 17.08
C TYR A 55 9.70 5.68 17.18
N LYS A 56 10.89 6.12 17.57
CA LYS A 56 11.30 7.53 17.56
C LYS A 56 12.54 7.69 16.71
N GLU A 57 12.56 8.78 15.92
CA GLU A 57 13.75 9.17 15.17
C GLU A 57 14.94 9.40 16.11
N LYS A 58 16.15 9.12 15.62
CA LYS A 58 17.37 9.38 16.37
C LYS A 58 17.57 10.89 16.53
N GLU A 59 17.89 11.32 17.74
CA GLU A 59 18.23 12.73 17.99
C GLU A 59 19.55 13.11 17.29
N GLY A 60 19.65 14.36 16.86
CA GLY A 60 20.85 14.94 16.27
C GLY A 60 20.69 15.35 14.80
N PRO A 61 21.79 15.82 14.16
CA PRO A 61 21.74 16.28 12.78
C PRO A 61 21.49 15.11 11.82
N LYS A 62 20.51 15.30 10.92
CA LYS A 62 20.22 14.32 9.86
C LYS A 62 21.40 14.25 8.87
N PRO A 63 21.75 13.07 8.34
CA PRO A 63 22.83 12.92 7.38
C PRO A 63 22.52 13.71 6.09
N PRO A 64 23.55 14.23 5.41
CA PRO A 64 23.34 15.02 4.20
C PRO A 64 22.76 14.15 3.07
N MET A 65 21.83 14.72 2.31
CA MET A 65 21.30 14.08 1.11
C MET A 65 22.40 13.84 0.07
N ARG A 66 22.49 12.61 -0.44
CA ARG A 66 23.44 12.25 -1.49
C ARG A 66 22.71 11.95 -2.79
N TYR A 67 22.88 12.80 -3.80
CA TYR A 67 22.26 12.64 -5.11
C TYR A 67 22.80 11.42 -5.86
N VAL A 68 21.91 10.78 -6.62
CA VAL A 68 22.22 9.68 -7.53
C VAL A 68 22.02 10.17 -8.95
N TRP A 69 23.05 10.81 -9.52
CA TRP A 69 22.99 11.48 -10.83
C TRP A 69 22.50 10.60 -11.97
N ARG A 70 22.85 9.31 -11.96
CA ARG A 70 22.31 8.34 -12.92
C ARG A 70 20.78 8.33 -12.91
N ASN A 71 20.17 8.27 -11.73
CA ASN A 71 18.71 8.22 -11.59
C ASN A 71 18.09 9.55 -12.02
N ILE A 72 18.70 10.67 -11.63
CA ILE A 72 18.25 12.02 -12.05
C ILE A 72 18.21 12.13 -13.58
N ILE A 73 19.28 11.74 -14.26
CA ILE A 73 19.38 11.82 -15.72
C ILE A 73 18.35 10.89 -16.38
N LEU A 74 18.30 9.61 -15.96
CA LEU A 74 17.36 8.64 -16.55
C LEU A 74 15.91 9.05 -16.34
N MET A 75 15.57 9.56 -15.16
CA MET A 75 14.22 10.01 -14.85
C MET A 75 13.84 11.26 -15.64
N SER A 76 14.78 12.18 -15.82
CA SER A 76 14.57 13.37 -16.66
C SER A 76 14.34 12.98 -18.12
N LEU A 77 15.17 12.09 -18.68
CA LEU A 77 15.02 11.60 -20.05
C LEU A 77 13.70 10.85 -20.26
N LEU A 78 13.29 10.03 -19.29
CA LEU A 78 12.01 9.33 -19.32
C LEU A 78 10.84 10.31 -19.44
N HIS A 79 10.80 11.35 -18.60
CA HIS A 79 9.71 12.33 -18.60
C HIS A 79 9.74 13.22 -19.85
N LEU A 80 10.92 13.60 -20.35
CA LEU A 80 11.05 14.30 -21.63
C LEU A 80 10.53 13.45 -22.79
N GLY A 81 10.86 12.16 -22.80
CA GLY A 81 10.33 11.20 -23.76
C GLY A 81 8.81 11.05 -23.66
N ALA A 82 8.25 11.06 -22.46
CA ALA A 82 6.80 11.03 -22.27
C ALA A 82 6.11 12.30 -22.79
N VAL A 83 6.69 13.49 -22.54
CA VAL A 83 6.19 14.75 -23.11
C VAL A 83 6.21 14.69 -24.64
N PHE A 84 7.28 14.17 -25.23
CA PHE A 84 7.30 13.93 -26.68
C PHE A 84 6.23 12.92 -27.11
N GLY A 85 6.05 11.81 -26.39
CA GLY A 85 4.99 10.83 -26.64
C GLY A 85 3.58 11.42 -26.62
N LEU A 86 3.29 12.40 -25.76
CA LEU A 86 2.01 13.13 -25.75
C LEU A 86 1.74 13.82 -27.09
N THR A 87 2.78 14.41 -27.71
CA THR A 87 2.63 15.08 -29.02
C THR A 87 2.33 14.11 -30.17
N LEU A 88 2.61 12.82 -29.98
CA LEU A 88 2.38 11.77 -30.99
C LEU A 88 0.99 11.14 -30.91
N ILE A 89 0.23 11.35 -29.82
CA ILE A 89 -1.10 10.75 -29.62
C ILE A 89 -2.05 11.02 -30.80
N PRO A 90 -2.16 12.24 -31.35
CA PRO A 90 -3.07 12.50 -32.47
C PRO A 90 -2.73 11.73 -33.75
N SER A 91 -1.50 11.26 -33.89
CA SER A 91 -1.02 10.49 -35.05
C SER A 91 -1.04 8.97 -34.83
N ALA A 92 -1.35 8.52 -33.61
CA ALA A 92 -1.35 7.10 -33.26
C ALA A 92 -2.60 6.38 -33.76
N LYS A 93 -2.44 5.14 -34.22
CA LYS A 93 -3.57 4.27 -34.53
C LYS A 93 -4.35 3.95 -33.25
N ILE A 94 -5.67 3.80 -33.37
CA ILE A 94 -6.54 3.52 -32.21
C ILE A 94 -6.16 2.22 -31.49
N GLN A 95 -5.68 1.21 -32.24
CA GLN A 95 -5.18 -0.05 -31.72
C GLN A 95 -3.95 0.16 -30.81
N THR A 96 -3.07 1.10 -31.16
CA THR A 96 -1.87 1.45 -30.36
C THR A 96 -2.28 2.10 -29.05
N LEU A 97 -3.29 2.98 -29.06
CA LEU A 97 -3.82 3.60 -27.85
C LEU A 97 -4.52 2.56 -26.95
N ALA A 98 -5.34 1.68 -27.52
CA ALA A 98 -5.97 0.59 -26.79
C ALA A 98 -4.93 -0.38 -26.19
N TRP A 99 -3.87 -0.68 -26.93
CA TRP A 99 -2.75 -1.48 -26.47
C TRP A 99 -1.98 -0.82 -25.31
N ALA A 100 -1.75 0.50 -25.38
CA ALA A 100 -1.14 1.26 -24.29
C ALA A 100 -2.00 1.20 -23.02
N VAL A 101 -3.32 1.36 -23.14
CA VAL A 101 -4.26 1.24 -22.01
C VAL A 101 -4.25 -0.17 -21.43
N LEU A 102 -4.24 -1.21 -22.27
CA LEU A 102 -4.14 -2.60 -21.80
C LEU A 102 -2.83 -2.83 -21.02
N CYS A 103 -1.70 -2.39 -21.57
CA CYS A 103 -0.41 -2.48 -20.89
C CYS A 103 -0.41 -1.72 -19.56
N PHE A 104 -1.05 -0.55 -19.50
CA PHE A 104 -1.23 0.21 -18.27
C PHE A 104 -2.02 -0.59 -17.23
N LEU A 105 -3.20 -1.12 -17.59
CA LEU A 105 -4.05 -1.89 -16.68
C LEU A 105 -3.34 -3.14 -16.15
N VAL A 106 -2.66 -3.89 -17.03
CA VAL A 106 -1.85 -5.06 -16.64
C VAL A 106 -0.75 -4.62 -15.68
N SER A 107 0.00 -3.57 -16.00
CA SER A 107 1.06 -3.07 -15.12
C SER A 107 0.54 -2.64 -13.74
N ALA A 108 -0.60 -1.94 -13.71
CA ALA A 108 -1.22 -1.49 -12.47
C ALA A 108 -1.65 -2.68 -11.60
N LEU A 109 -2.28 -3.71 -12.16
CA LEU A 109 -2.63 -4.94 -11.43
C LEU A 109 -1.40 -5.65 -10.85
N GLY A 110 -0.26 -5.63 -11.55
CA GLY A 110 1.00 -6.18 -11.04
C GLY A 110 1.52 -5.48 -9.77
N ILE A 111 1.23 -4.19 -9.63
CA ILE A 111 1.53 -3.41 -8.42
C ILE A 111 0.42 -3.62 -7.39
N THR A 112 -0.82 -3.30 -7.71
CA THR A 112 -1.94 -3.24 -6.76
C THR A 112 -2.39 -4.61 -6.28
N ALA A 113 -2.83 -5.49 -7.18
CA ALA A 113 -3.25 -6.85 -6.82
C ALA A 113 -2.05 -7.73 -6.43
N GLY A 114 -0.90 -7.53 -7.07
CA GLY A 114 0.32 -8.28 -6.80
C GLY A 114 1.14 -7.72 -5.64
N SER A 115 2.09 -6.84 -5.98
CA SER A 115 3.17 -6.39 -5.06
C SER A 115 2.63 -5.87 -3.75
N HIS A 116 1.55 -5.12 -3.80
CA HIS A 116 0.89 -4.49 -2.67
C HIS A 116 0.02 -5.47 -1.88
N ARG A 117 -1.16 -5.82 -2.40
CA ARG A 117 -2.17 -6.55 -1.62
C ARG A 117 -1.81 -8.02 -1.37
N LEU A 118 -1.19 -8.70 -2.33
CA LEU A 118 -0.83 -10.12 -2.22
C LEU A 118 0.47 -10.31 -1.44
N TRP A 119 1.57 -9.72 -1.90
CA TRP A 119 2.89 -10.01 -1.33
C TRP A 119 3.25 -9.09 -0.16
N SER A 120 2.87 -7.80 -0.20
CA SER A 120 3.19 -6.90 0.91
C SER A 120 2.28 -7.08 2.11
N HIS A 121 0.99 -7.31 1.91
CA HIS A 121 0.02 -7.37 3.02
C HIS A 121 -0.57 -8.77 3.29
N ARG A 122 -0.33 -9.74 2.41
CA ARG A 122 -0.89 -11.09 2.52
C ARG A 122 -2.40 -11.07 2.82
N SER A 123 -3.10 -10.16 2.13
CA SER A 123 -4.52 -9.90 2.33
C SER A 123 -5.43 -10.92 1.63
N TYR A 124 -4.86 -11.72 0.72
CA TYR A 124 -5.50 -12.88 0.09
C TYR A 124 -4.45 -13.91 -0.32
N LYS A 125 -4.90 -15.11 -0.73
CA LYS A 125 -4.05 -16.18 -1.28
C LYS A 125 -4.29 -16.33 -2.78
N ALA A 126 -3.21 -16.54 -3.54
CA ALA A 126 -3.25 -16.74 -4.98
C ALA A 126 -2.67 -18.10 -5.38
N THR A 127 -3.31 -18.77 -6.33
CA THR A 127 -2.80 -19.99 -6.97
C THR A 127 -1.52 -19.71 -7.78
N LEU A 128 -0.82 -20.75 -8.19
CA LEU A 128 0.40 -20.60 -9.00
C LEU A 128 0.17 -19.85 -10.33
N PRO A 129 -0.89 -20.13 -11.13
CA PRO A 129 -1.14 -19.39 -12.37
C PRO A 129 -1.32 -17.89 -12.14
N LEU A 130 -2.11 -17.51 -11.12
CA LEU A 130 -2.33 -16.10 -10.79
C LEU A 130 -1.04 -15.42 -10.31
N ARG A 131 -0.24 -16.08 -9.48
CA ARG A 131 1.07 -15.56 -9.05
C ARG A 131 2.01 -15.32 -10.22
N ILE A 132 2.06 -16.25 -11.19
CA ILE A 132 2.86 -16.09 -12.41
C ILE A 132 2.36 -14.88 -13.21
N PHE A 133 1.05 -14.77 -13.44
CA PHE A 133 0.46 -13.62 -14.13
C PHE A 133 0.82 -12.29 -13.45
N LEU A 134 0.61 -12.18 -12.13
CA LEU A 134 0.91 -10.96 -11.38
C LEU A 134 2.41 -10.62 -11.37
N THR A 135 3.27 -11.63 -11.45
CA THR A 135 4.73 -11.44 -11.53
C THR A 135 5.17 -10.91 -12.90
N ILE A 136 4.57 -11.40 -13.98
CA ILE A 136 4.75 -10.86 -15.33
C ILE A 136 4.23 -9.42 -15.37
N ALA A 137 3.03 -9.19 -14.87
CA ALA A 137 2.40 -7.87 -14.77
C ALA A 137 3.27 -6.86 -13.98
N ASN A 138 3.85 -7.26 -12.85
CA ASN A 138 4.79 -6.42 -12.10
C ASN A 138 6.04 -6.06 -12.92
N SER A 139 6.55 -7.00 -13.74
CA SER A 139 7.69 -6.73 -14.62
C SER A 139 7.34 -5.74 -15.74
N VAL A 140 6.09 -5.69 -16.20
CA VAL A 140 5.59 -4.63 -17.11
C VAL A 140 5.60 -3.26 -16.42
N ALA A 141 5.34 -3.23 -15.11
CA ALA A 141 5.26 -1.99 -14.31
C ALA A 141 6.62 -1.37 -13.99
N PHE A 142 7.69 -2.17 -13.93
CA PHE A 142 9.07 -1.71 -13.69
C PHE A 142 9.21 -0.76 -12.47
N GLN A 143 8.79 -1.24 -11.30
CA GLN A 143 8.92 -0.52 -10.02
C GLN A 143 9.81 -1.29 -9.03
N ASN A 144 10.99 -1.73 -9.46
CA ASN A 144 11.82 -2.74 -8.78
C ASN A 144 11.19 -4.14 -8.72
N ASP A 145 12.00 -5.13 -8.36
CA ASP A 145 11.54 -6.51 -8.20
C ASP A 145 10.64 -6.63 -6.97
N ILE A 146 9.78 -7.65 -6.96
CA ILE A 146 8.73 -7.79 -5.94
C ILE A 146 9.33 -7.83 -4.53
N TYR A 147 10.47 -8.48 -4.34
CA TYR A 147 11.12 -8.56 -3.02
C TYR A 147 11.55 -7.17 -2.51
N GLU A 148 12.17 -6.36 -3.37
CA GLU A 148 12.57 -5.01 -2.99
C GLU A 148 11.36 -4.10 -2.73
N TRP A 149 10.33 -4.18 -3.58
CA TRP A 149 9.10 -3.42 -3.41
C TRP A 149 8.41 -3.77 -2.07
N VAL A 150 8.26 -5.07 -1.78
CA VAL A 150 7.63 -5.55 -0.53
C VAL A 150 8.40 -5.10 0.70
N ARG A 151 9.74 -5.20 0.68
CA ARG A 151 10.57 -4.74 1.80
C ARG A 151 10.32 -3.26 2.06
N ASP A 152 10.45 -2.43 1.02
CA ASP A 152 10.32 -0.98 1.17
C ASP A 152 8.90 -0.60 1.61
N HIS A 153 7.86 -1.28 1.10
CA HIS A 153 6.46 -1.03 1.46
C HIS A 153 6.13 -1.44 2.90
N ARG A 154 6.64 -2.58 3.38
CA ARG A 154 6.50 -2.97 4.80
C ARG A 154 7.19 -1.97 5.73
N VAL A 155 8.38 -1.48 5.37
CA VAL A 155 9.07 -0.42 6.13
C VAL A 155 8.22 0.85 6.14
N HIS A 156 7.66 1.24 5.00
CA HIS A 156 6.80 2.40 4.87
C HIS A 156 5.58 2.32 5.81
N HIS A 157 4.87 1.19 5.84
CA HIS A 157 3.74 1.03 6.77
C HIS A 157 4.16 1.08 8.23
N LYS A 158 5.25 0.37 8.58
CA LYS A 158 5.67 0.21 9.97
C LYS A 158 6.22 1.50 10.56
N PHE A 159 6.90 2.33 9.76
CA PHE A 159 7.58 3.53 10.22
C PHE A 159 7.18 4.78 9.42
N SER A 160 5.93 4.82 8.94
CA SER A 160 5.37 5.90 8.13
C SER A 160 5.65 7.28 8.75
N GLU A 161 5.91 8.29 7.92
CA GLU A 161 6.20 9.67 8.35
C GLU A 161 7.53 9.87 9.12
N THR A 162 8.43 8.88 9.15
CA THR A 162 9.74 9.01 9.82
C THR A 162 10.92 8.89 8.85
N ASP A 163 12.12 9.11 9.32
CA ASP A 163 13.37 8.90 8.58
C ASP A 163 13.64 7.44 8.21
N ALA A 164 12.85 6.49 8.75
CA ALA A 164 12.86 5.10 8.31
C ALA A 164 11.91 4.84 7.13
N ASP A 165 10.96 5.74 6.84
CA ASP A 165 10.07 5.65 5.69
C ASP A 165 10.82 6.00 4.38
N PRO A 166 10.89 5.08 3.39
CA PRO A 166 11.58 5.32 2.12
C PRO A 166 11.12 6.60 1.40
N HIS A 167 9.84 6.92 1.48
CA HIS A 167 9.20 8.04 0.79
C HIS A 167 8.48 8.98 1.77
N ASN A 168 9.12 9.21 2.92
CA ASN A 168 8.64 10.09 4.00
C ASN A 168 7.98 11.39 3.50
N ALA A 169 6.65 11.47 3.61
CA ALA A 169 5.85 12.62 3.21
C ALA A 169 6.16 13.90 4.00
N MET A 170 6.74 13.80 5.20
CA MET A 170 7.17 14.96 6.00
C MET A 170 8.31 15.75 5.35
N ARG A 171 9.00 15.17 4.36
CA ARG A 171 10.03 15.85 3.56
C ARG A 171 9.46 16.60 2.36
N GLY A 172 8.13 16.66 2.24
CA GLY A 172 7.40 17.42 1.24
C GLY A 172 7.08 16.62 -0.03
N PHE A 173 6.13 17.17 -0.80
CA PHE A 173 5.54 16.51 -1.97
C PHE A 173 6.58 15.99 -2.97
N PHE A 174 7.58 16.79 -3.33
CA PHE A 174 8.57 16.39 -4.32
C PHE A 174 9.37 15.18 -3.83
N PHE A 175 9.74 15.13 -2.55
CA PHE A 175 10.51 14.02 -2.01
C PHE A 175 9.69 12.72 -2.04
N SER A 176 8.47 12.73 -1.52
CA SER A 176 7.61 11.53 -1.47
C SER A 176 7.11 11.09 -2.85
N HIS A 177 7.00 12.02 -3.80
CA HIS A 177 6.60 11.70 -5.18
C HIS A 177 7.73 11.04 -5.97
N ILE A 178 8.89 11.70 -6.10
CA ILE A 178 9.97 11.21 -6.97
C ILE A 178 11.37 11.42 -6.37
N GLY A 179 11.56 12.43 -5.52
CA GLY A 179 12.85 12.83 -5.00
C GLY A 179 13.56 11.71 -4.23
N TRP A 180 12.83 10.84 -3.54
CA TRP A 180 13.38 9.68 -2.84
C TRP A 180 14.11 8.69 -3.75
N LEU A 181 13.69 8.58 -5.03
CA LEU A 181 14.36 7.76 -6.05
C LEU A 181 15.64 8.40 -6.59
N LEU A 182 15.84 9.70 -6.36
CA LEU A 182 16.93 10.50 -6.90
C LEU A 182 18.10 10.66 -5.92
N VAL A 183 17.94 10.19 -4.69
CA VAL A 183 18.93 10.24 -3.62
C VAL A 183 19.20 8.85 -3.05
N ARG A 184 20.28 8.72 -2.29
CA ARG A 184 20.48 7.53 -1.45
C ARG A 184 19.43 7.50 -0.34
N LYS A 185 18.91 6.31 -0.05
CA LYS A 185 18.03 6.05 1.10
C LYS A 185 18.68 6.52 2.39
N HIS A 186 17.87 7.01 3.32
CA HIS A 186 18.31 7.33 4.67
C HIS A 186 18.84 6.04 5.37
N PRO A 187 19.88 6.12 6.22
CA PRO A 187 20.41 4.95 6.92
C PRO A 187 19.34 4.17 7.71
N ASP A 188 18.37 4.86 8.31
CA ASP A 188 17.32 4.21 9.09
C ASP A 188 16.40 3.34 8.23
N VAL A 189 16.13 3.72 6.96
CA VAL A 189 15.39 2.88 6.01
C VAL A 189 16.10 1.54 5.81
N ILE A 190 17.44 1.59 5.69
CA ILE A 190 18.28 0.40 5.49
C ILE A 190 18.28 -0.45 6.76
N GLU A 191 18.54 0.17 7.91
CA GLU A 191 18.61 -0.51 9.21
C GLU A 191 17.28 -1.18 9.57
N LYS A 192 16.16 -0.46 9.42
CA LYS A 192 14.83 -0.97 9.75
C LYS A 192 14.35 -2.01 8.73
N GLY A 193 14.64 -1.81 7.45
CA GLY A 193 14.33 -2.80 6.41
C GLY A 193 15.06 -4.13 6.57
N GLN A 194 16.23 -4.15 7.22
CA GLN A 194 16.95 -5.39 7.56
C GLN A 194 16.31 -6.17 8.73
N LYS A 195 15.50 -5.49 9.55
CA LYS A 195 14.85 -6.08 10.74
C LYS A 195 13.48 -6.68 10.45
N LEU A 196 12.93 -6.47 9.26
CA LEU A 196 11.66 -7.07 8.85
C LEU A 196 11.81 -8.56 8.55
N ASP A 197 10.78 -9.35 8.86
CA ASP A 197 10.68 -10.71 8.34
C ASP A 197 10.24 -10.67 6.87
N LEU A 198 11.03 -11.33 6.03
CA LEU A 198 10.79 -11.52 4.59
C LEU A 198 10.93 -13.00 4.22
N SER A 199 10.88 -13.91 5.20
CA SER A 199 10.98 -15.35 5.01
C SER A 199 9.91 -15.88 4.05
N ASP A 200 8.70 -15.32 4.15
CA ASP A 200 7.56 -15.61 3.28
C ASP A 200 7.86 -15.28 1.80
N ILE A 201 8.48 -14.13 1.54
CA ILE A 201 8.84 -13.71 0.18
C ILE A 201 10.02 -14.52 -0.35
N LYS A 202 11.01 -14.83 0.51
CA LYS A 202 12.15 -15.69 0.13
C LYS A 202 11.71 -17.12 -0.20
N ALA A 203 10.66 -17.61 0.44
CA ALA A 203 10.09 -18.94 0.19
C ALA A 203 9.29 -19.00 -1.13
N ASP A 204 8.76 -17.88 -1.63
CA ASP A 204 8.04 -17.86 -2.91
C ASP A 204 9.01 -17.92 -4.10
N LYS A 205 9.10 -19.12 -4.69
CA LYS A 205 9.95 -19.40 -5.86
C LYS A 205 9.62 -18.54 -7.08
N VAL A 206 8.36 -18.10 -7.24
CA VAL A 206 7.96 -17.24 -8.37
C VAL A 206 8.56 -15.85 -8.21
N VAL A 207 8.47 -15.30 -6.99
CA VAL A 207 9.09 -14.00 -6.66
C VAL A 207 10.60 -14.06 -6.81
N MET A 208 11.24 -15.09 -6.26
CA MET A 208 12.70 -15.24 -6.33
C MET A 208 13.20 -15.49 -7.76
N PHE A 209 12.40 -16.15 -8.61
CA PHE A 209 12.67 -16.27 -10.04
C PHE A 209 12.64 -14.90 -10.72
N GLN A 210 11.62 -14.10 -10.47
CA GLN A 210 11.53 -12.75 -11.04
C GLN A 210 12.68 -11.87 -10.59
N ARG A 211 13.06 -11.90 -9.30
CA ARG A 211 14.23 -11.18 -8.79
C ARG A 211 15.51 -11.58 -9.52
N ARG A 212 15.73 -12.88 -9.77
CA ARG A 212 16.91 -13.38 -10.48
C ARG A 212 16.98 -12.88 -11.94
N TYR A 213 15.84 -12.78 -12.61
CA TYR A 213 15.74 -12.40 -14.03
C TYR A 213 15.10 -11.02 -14.25
N TYR A 214 15.15 -10.14 -13.24
CA TYR A 214 14.39 -8.90 -13.24
C TYR A 214 14.78 -7.95 -14.37
N LYS A 215 16.10 -7.79 -14.59
CA LYS A 215 16.62 -6.91 -15.65
C LYS A 215 16.16 -7.35 -17.05
N PRO A 216 16.39 -8.61 -17.48
CA PRO A 216 15.91 -9.05 -18.78
C PRO A 216 14.37 -9.06 -18.87
N SER A 217 13.65 -9.37 -17.78
CA SER A 217 12.18 -9.35 -17.81
C SER A 217 11.63 -7.94 -18.03
N VAL A 218 12.20 -6.92 -17.39
CA VAL A 218 11.79 -5.52 -17.58
C VAL A 218 12.11 -5.04 -18.99
N VAL A 219 13.31 -5.30 -19.51
CA VAL A 219 13.68 -4.90 -20.88
C VAL A 219 12.70 -5.49 -21.89
N LEU A 220 12.35 -6.77 -21.71
CA LEU A 220 11.40 -7.45 -22.57
C LEU A 220 9.96 -6.94 -22.40
N LEU A 221 9.44 -6.93 -21.17
CA LEU A 221 8.01 -6.76 -20.90
C LEU A 221 7.59 -5.31 -20.73
N CYS A 222 8.46 -4.43 -20.21
CA CYS A 222 8.14 -3.02 -20.04
C CYS A 222 8.43 -2.20 -21.31
N PHE A 223 9.45 -2.57 -22.10
CA PHE A 223 9.88 -1.76 -23.25
C PHE A 223 9.73 -2.48 -24.57
N THR A 224 10.33 -3.66 -24.72
CA THR A 224 10.43 -4.33 -26.03
C THR A 224 9.07 -4.79 -26.55
N LEU A 225 8.34 -5.59 -25.77
CA LEU A 225 7.06 -6.15 -26.18
C LEU A 225 6.00 -5.07 -26.41
N PRO A 226 5.84 -4.06 -25.51
CA PRO A 226 4.92 -2.96 -25.77
C PRO A 226 5.23 -2.16 -27.05
N THR A 227 6.50 -2.13 -27.47
CA THR A 227 6.95 -1.45 -28.70
C THR A 227 6.78 -2.32 -29.95
N LEU A 228 7.15 -3.60 -29.89
CA LEU A 228 7.15 -4.46 -31.07
C LEU A 228 5.76 -4.93 -31.47
N VAL A 229 4.82 -5.06 -30.52
CA VAL A 229 3.46 -5.51 -30.82
C VAL A 229 2.74 -4.55 -31.79
N PRO A 230 2.66 -3.23 -31.53
CA PRO A 230 2.03 -2.31 -32.47
C PRO A 230 2.73 -2.22 -33.83
N TRP A 231 4.06 -2.19 -33.79
CA TRP A 231 4.88 -2.13 -35.00
C TRP A 231 4.65 -3.33 -35.91
N TYR A 232 4.59 -4.55 -35.35
CA TYR A 232 4.48 -5.78 -36.14
C TYR A 232 3.04 -6.13 -36.54
N PHE A 233 2.07 -6.01 -35.63
CA PHE A 233 0.72 -6.57 -35.85
C PHE A 233 -0.24 -5.63 -36.57
N TRP A 234 -0.02 -4.32 -36.52
CA TRP A 234 -0.89 -3.35 -37.22
C TRP A 234 -0.12 -2.20 -37.86
N ASP A 235 1.17 -2.41 -38.15
CA ASP A 235 2.03 -1.51 -38.92
C ASP A 235 2.02 -0.09 -38.37
N GLU A 236 2.15 0.04 -37.06
CA GLU A 236 2.34 1.33 -36.41
C GLU A 236 3.79 1.82 -36.60
N SER A 237 4.01 3.13 -36.63
CA SER A 237 5.37 3.68 -36.61
C SER A 237 6.15 3.15 -35.40
N ILE A 238 7.40 2.71 -35.60
CA ILE A 238 8.25 2.26 -34.49
C ILE A 238 8.49 3.37 -33.46
N VAL A 239 8.50 4.63 -33.90
CA VAL A 239 8.62 5.80 -33.01
C VAL A 239 7.38 5.96 -32.15
N ILE A 240 6.18 5.91 -32.74
CA ILE A 240 4.91 5.98 -31.99
C ILE A 240 4.79 4.79 -31.03
N SER A 241 5.13 3.59 -31.51
CA SER A 241 5.10 2.35 -30.75
C SER A 241 6.07 2.38 -29.56
N PHE A 242 7.23 3.02 -29.68
CA PHE A 242 8.15 3.16 -28.55
C PHE A 242 7.69 4.24 -27.56
N PHE A 243 7.33 5.42 -28.07
CA PHE A 243 7.05 6.56 -27.20
C PHE A 243 5.69 6.51 -26.50
N ILE A 244 4.68 5.83 -27.06
CA ILE A 244 3.34 5.77 -26.45
C ILE A 244 3.19 4.55 -25.52
N PRO A 245 3.09 3.29 -25.99
CA PRO A 245 2.82 2.14 -25.13
C PRO A 245 4.02 1.69 -24.29
N ALA A 246 5.25 2.13 -24.59
CA ALA A 246 6.41 1.95 -23.71
C ALA A 246 6.67 3.18 -22.83
N ILE A 247 7.19 4.28 -23.38
CA ILE A 247 7.68 5.42 -22.58
C ILE A 247 6.58 6.20 -21.86
N LEU A 248 5.58 6.71 -22.58
CA LEU A 248 4.50 7.50 -22.00
C LEU A 248 3.67 6.66 -21.01
N ARG A 249 3.28 5.45 -21.41
CA ARG A 249 2.53 4.52 -20.54
C ARG A 249 3.28 4.21 -19.25
N TYR A 250 4.58 3.91 -19.33
CA TYR A 250 5.39 3.66 -18.13
C TYR A 250 5.45 4.91 -17.23
N THR A 251 5.66 6.08 -17.82
CA THR A 251 5.73 7.35 -17.08
C THR A 251 4.41 7.69 -16.37
N ILE A 252 3.27 7.48 -17.04
CA ILE A 252 1.95 7.65 -16.43
C ILE A 252 1.76 6.66 -15.28
N GLY A 253 2.12 5.39 -15.46
CA GLY A 253 2.04 4.36 -14.41
C GLY A 253 2.87 4.69 -13.17
N LEU A 254 4.09 5.20 -13.36
CA LEU A 254 4.93 5.68 -12.27
C LEU A 254 4.28 6.84 -11.51
N ASN A 255 3.89 7.90 -12.21
CA ASN A 255 3.31 9.08 -11.57
C ASN A 255 1.98 8.76 -10.87
N ALA A 256 1.15 7.89 -11.46
CA ALA A 256 -0.08 7.40 -10.81
C ALA A 256 0.22 6.67 -9.49
N THR A 257 1.27 5.84 -9.45
CA THR A 257 1.69 5.17 -8.22
C THR A 257 2.28 6.16 -7.21
N TRP A 258 3.12 7.09 -7.66
CA TRP A 258 3.77 8.07 -6.80
C TRP A 258 2.80 9.10 -6.21
N LEU A 259 1.65 9.32 -6.84
CA LEU A 259 0.56 10.11 -6.23
C LEU A 259 0.00 9.45 -4.97
N VAL A 260 0.09 8.13 -4.82
CA VAL A 260 -0.28 7.44 -3.58
C VAL A 260 0.67 7.87 -2.46
N ASN A 261 1.98 7.82 -2.70
CA ASN A 261 2.99 8.23 -1.71
C ASN A 261 2.96 9.73 -1.38
N SER A 262 2.61 10.58 -2.35
CA SER A 262 2.61 12.03 -2.17
C SER A 262 1.23 12.59 -1.88
N ALA A 263 0.34 12.64 -2.88
CA ALA A 263 -0.97 13.26 -2.75
C ALA A 263 -1.84 12.56 -1.70
N ALA A 264 -1.81 11.22 -1.63
CA ALA A 264 -2.60 10.48 -0.65
C ALA A 264 -2.02 10.52 0.79
N HIS A 265 -0.88 11.18 1.03
CA HIS A 265 -0.41 11.53 2.38
C HIS A 265 -0.64 13.00 2.75
N MET A 266 -1.07 13.85 1.80
CA MET A 266 -1.13 15.30 1.99
C MET A 266 -2.52 15.89 1.76
N PHE A 267 -3.28 15.37 0.79
CA PHE A 267 -4.52 15.97 0.31
C PHE A 267 -5.68 14.99 0.39
N GLY A 268 -6.71 15.34 1.15
CA GLY A 268 -7.93 14.55 1.31
C GLY A 268 -8.39 14.46 2.77
N ASN A 269 -9.36 13.60 3.01
CA ASN A 269 -10.01 13.44 4.32
C ASN A 269 -9.42 12.26 5.10
N ARG A 270 -9.69 12.19 6.41
CA ARG A 270 -9.25 11.11 7.32
C ARG A 270 -10.40 10.53 8.14
N PRO A 271 -11.37 9.89 7.47
CA PRO A 271 -12.59 9.41 8.14
C PRO A 271 -12.34 8.29 9.14
N TYR A 272 -11.22 7.55 9.05
CA TYR A 272 -10.92 6.39 9.89
C TYR A 272 -9.93 6.74 11.01
N ASP A 273 -8.85 7.44 10.68
CA ASP A 273 -7.86 7.89 11.67
C ASP A 273 -7.24 9.24 11.30
N GLN A 274 -7.56 10.27 12.07
CA GLN A 274 -7.04 11.62 11.89
C GLN A 274 -5.63 11.83 12.48
N ASN A 275 -5.11 10.85 13.23
CA ASN A 275 -3.79 10.95 13.87
C ASN A 275 -2.64 10.53 12.94
N ILE A 276 -2.96 9.88 11.82
CA ILE A 276 -2.00 9.54 10.76
C ILE A 276 -2.12 10.52 9.58
N ASN A 277 -1.10 10.60 8.74
CA ASN A 277 -1.09 11.45 7.55
C ASN A 277 -1.90 10.92 6.34
N PRO A 278 -1.92 9.60 6.04
CA PRO A 278 -2.66 9.02 4.92
C PRO A 278 -4.11 9.53 4.82
N ARG A 279 -4.56 9.81 3.60
CA ARG A 279 -5.81 10.49 3.25
C ARG A 279 -6.61 9.68 2.23
N GLU A 280 -7.92 9.83 2.29
CA GLU A 280 -8.82 9.41 1.22
C GLU A 280 -8.79 10.45 0.09
N ASN A 281 -8.37 10.04 -1.10
CA ASN A 281 -8.26 10.91 -2.28
C ASN A 281 -8.88 10.24 -3.52
N PRO A 282 -10.10 10.65 -3.94
CA PRO A 282 -10.81 10.03 -5.07
C PRO A 282 -10.08 10.12 -6.42
N LEU A 283 -9.32 11.20 -6.65
CA LEU A 283 -8.55 11.36 -7.90
C LEU A 283 -7.39 10.36 -7.95
N VAL A 284 -6.73 10.13 -6.81
CA VAL A 284 -5.72 9.07 -6.70
C VAL A 284 -6.35 7.70 -6.88
N SER A 285 -7.53 7.43 -6.30
CA SER A 285 -8.22 6.14 -6.49
C SER A 285 -8.52 5.86 -7.96
N LEU A 286 -8.93 6.88 -8.73
CA LEU A 286 -9.18 6.75 -10.17
C LEU A 286 -7.89 6.44 -10.96
N GLY A 287 -6.80 7.16 -10.68
CA GLY A 287 -5.53 6.99 -11.38
C GLY A 287 -4.77 5.72 -11.00
N ALA A 288 -4.88 5.27 -9.75
CA ALA A 288 -4.15 4.14 -9.18
C ALA A 288 -5.03 2.90 -8.96
N LEU A 289 -6.13 2.74 -9.71
CA LEU A 289 -7.01 1.56 -9.71
C LEU A 289 -7.53 1.14 -8.32
N GLY A 290 -7.76 2.10 -7.42
CA GLY A 290 -8.31 1.87 -6.09
C GLY A 290 -7.40 2.19 -4.91
N GLU A 291 -6.12 2.53 -5.13
CA GLU A 291 -5.18 2.75 -4.02
C GLU A 291 -5.25 4.15 -3.37
N GLY A 292 -6.20 5.00 -3.76
CA GLY A 292 -6.37 6.34 -3.18
C GLY A 292 -7.18 6.37 -1.88
N PHE A 293 -7.76 5.25 -1.44
CA PHE A 293 -8.41 5.10 -0.13
C PHE A 293 -7.35 4.86 0.97
N HIS A 294 -6.40 5.79 1.08
CA HIS A 294 -5.14 5.54 1.76
C HIS A 294 -5.24 5.67 3.29
N ASN A 295 -6.18 6.48 3.80
CA ASN A 295 -6.46 6.54 5.24
C ASN A 295 -7.04 5.21 5.73
N TYR A 296 -7.98 4.63 4.97
CA TYR A 296 -8.49 3.29 5.26
C TYR A 296 -7.37 2.27 5.23
N HIS A 297 -6.57 2.30 4.16
CA HIS A 297 -5.52 1.32 3.95
C HIS A 297 -4.47 1.30 5.07
N HIS A 298 -3.95 2.46 5.49
CA HIS A 298 -3.00 2.51 6.60
C HIS A 298 -3.62 2.16 7.96
N THR A 299 -4.93 2.39 8.12
CA THR A 299 -5.65 1.98 9.33
C THR A 299 -5.87 0.45 9.37
N PHE A 300 -6.12 -0.16 8.21
CA PHE A 300 -6.44 -1.58 8.06
C PHE A 300 -5.60 -2.23 6.94
N PRO A 301 -4.28 -2.36 7.11
CA PRO A 301 -3.37 -2.79 6.04
C PRO A 301 -3.66 -4.20 5.49
N TYR A 302 -4.28 -5.04 6.30
CA TYR A 302 -4.64 -6.42 6.00
C TYR A 302 -5.90 -6.60 5.13
N ASP A 303 -6.70 -5.54 4.91
CA ASP A 303 -7.93 -5.64 4.13
C ASP A 303 -7.63 -5.74 2.62
N TYR A 304 -8.09 -6.81 1.98
CA TYR A 304 -7.77 -7.09 0.57
C TYR A 304 -8.33 -6.05 -0.41
N SER A 305 -9.34 -5.30 -0.01
CA SER A 305 -9.94 -4.28 -0.85
C SER A 305 -9.21 -2.95 -0.73
N THR A 306 -8.39 -2.74 0.30
CA THR A 306 -7.78 -1.44 0.64
C THR A 306 -8.78 -0.28 0.77
N SER A 307 -10.07 -0.59 0.89
CA SER A 307 -11.16 0.38 0.95
C SER A 307 -12.39 -0.21 1.65
N GLU A 308 -13.23 0.64 2.24
CA GLU A 308 -14.53 0.22 2.78
C GLU A 308 -15.53 -0.14 1.67
N PHE A 309 -15.42 0.48 0.50
CA PHE A 309 -16.49 0.54 -0.51
C PHE A 309 -16.45 -0.55 -1.60
N GLY A 310 -15.63 -1.59 -1.42
CA GLY A 310 -15.53 -2.69 -2.39
C GLY A 310 -15.10 -2.15 -3.77
N TRP A 311 -15.92 -2.36 -4.81
CA TRP A 311 -15.58 -2.02 -6.21
C TRP A 311 -15.66 -0.53 -6.55
N ARG A 312 -16.25 0.31 -5.69
CA ARG A 312 -16.42 1.74 -5.98
C ARG A 312 -15.06 2.42 -6.11
N PHE A 313 -14.74 2.86 -7.33
CA PHE A 313 -13.41 3.38 -7.71
C PHE A 313 -12.24 2.42 -7.42
N ASN A 314 -12.49 1.10 -7.40
CA ASN A 314 -11.48 0.12 -7.05
C ASN A 314 -11.53 -1.09 -7.98
N LEU A 315 -10.91 -0.93 -9.14
CA LEU A 315 -10.84 -1.97 -10.17
C LEU A 315 -10.01 -3.18 -9.69
N THR A 316 -9.03 -2.94 -8.83
CA THR A 316 -8.20 -4.00 -8.27
C THR A 316 -9.01 -4.98 -7.42
N THR A 317 -9.93 -4.48 -6.58
CA THR A 317 -10.85 -5.35 -5.81
C THR A 317 -11.74 -6.17 -6.74
N ALA A 318 -12.31 -5.54 -7.78
CA ALA A 318 -13.13 -6.26 -8.76
C ALA A 318 -12.35 -7.37 -9.48
N PHE A 319 -11.08 -7.11 -9.83
CA PHE A 319 -10.19 -8.12 -10.39
C PHE A 319 -9.95 -9.28 -9.42
N ILE A 320 -9.61 -9.00 -8.15
CA ILE A 320 -9.37 -10.05 -7.15
C ILE A 320 -10.64 -10.89 -6.93
N ASP A 321 -11.81 -10.26 -6.90
CA ASP A 321 -13.09 -10.96 -6.74
C ASP A 321 -13.41 -11.86 -7.93
N LEU A 322 -13.13 -11.41 -9.15
CA LEU A 322 -13.21 -12.25 -10.34
C LEU A 322 -12.25 -13.44 -10.24
N MET A 323 -11.00 -13.22 -9.79
CA MET A 323 -10.04 -14.32 -9.62
C MET A 323 -10.50 -15.32 -8.55
N CYS A 324 -11.18 -14.87 -7.49
CA CYS A 324 -11.81 -15.75 -6.51
C CYS A 324 -12.95 -16.56 -7.12
N LEU A 325 -13.81 -15.93 -7.93
CA LEU A 325 -14.89 -16.61 -8.64
C LEU A 325 -14.34 -17.72 -9.57
N LEU A 326 -13.19 -17.48 -10.20
CA LEU A 326 -12.51 -18.44 -11.06
C LEU A 326 -11.68 -19.49 -10.29
N GLY A 327 -11.68 -19.46 -8.95
CA GLY A 327 -10.89 -20.37 -8.11
C GLY A 327 -9.37 -20.12 -8.15
N LEU A 328 -8.93 -18.98 -8.69
CA LEU A 328 -7.52 -18.60 -8.79
C LEU A 328 -7.02 -17.82 -7.57
N ALA A 329 -7.93 -17.26 -6.78
CA ALA A 329 -7.68 -16.59 -5.51
C ALA A 329 -8.61 -17.11 -4.40
N SER A 330 -8.21 -16.95 -3.15
CA SER A 330 -8.97 -17.39 -1.96
C SER A 330 -8.58 -16.57 -0.73
N ASP A 331 -9.25 -16.81 0.41
CA ASP A 331 -8.86 -16.26 1.72
C ASP A 331 -8.76 -14.73 1.74
N ARG A 332 -9.70 -14.05 1.08
CA ARG A 332 -9.82 -12.58 1.06
C ARG A 332 -10.15 -12.08 2.47
N LYS A 333 -9.21 -11.39 3.11
CA LYS A 333 -9.39 -10.80 4.44
C LYS A 333 -10.12 -9.47 4.32
N LYS A 334 -11.27 -9.33 4.99
CA LYS A 334 -12.08 -8.11 5.01
C LYS A 334 -12.34 -7.66 6.45
N VAL A 335 -12.17 -6.38 6.74
CA VAL A 335 -12.49 -5.83 8.07
C VAL A 335 -14.00 -5.83 8.26
N SER A 336 -14.47 -6.23 9.44
CA SER A 336 -15.90 -6.21 9.76
C SER A 336 -16.44 -4.79 9.86
N LYS A 337 -17.74 -4.62 9.60
CA LYS A 337 -18.38 -3.29 9.63
C LYS A 337 -18.34 -2.69 11.04
N GLU A 338 -18.43 -3.53 12.05
CA GLU A 338 -18.40 -3.17 13.46
C GLU A 338 -17.04 -2.56 13.83
N VAL A 339 -15.94 -3.20 13.41
CA VAL A 339 -14.58 -2.70 13.64
C VAL A 339 -14.34 -1.38 12.89
N ILE A 340 -14.79 -1.28 11.64
CA ILE A 340 -14.69 -0.03 10.86
C ILE A 340 -15.43 1.11 11.56
N LEU A 341 -16.68 0.86 11.98
CA LEU A 341 -17.50 1.87 12.65
C LEU A 341 -16.89 2.29 13.99
N ALA A 342 -16.44 1.33 14.80
CA ALA A 342 -15.77 1.61 16.06
C ALA A 342 -14.53 2.49 15.86
N ARG A 343 -13.70 2.21 14.83
CA ARG A 343 -12.52 3.02 14.52
C ARG A 343 -12.89 4.44 14.07
N LYS A 344 -13.87 4.60 13.18
CA LYS A 344 -14.38 5.93 12.76
C LYS A 344 -14.83 6.77 13.94
N MET A 345 -15.56 6.17 14.89
CA MET A 345 -16.06 6.86 16.08
C MET A 345 -14.95 7.22 17.07
N ARG A 346 -13.87 6.42 17.10
CA ARG A 346 -12.75 6.61 18.03
C ARG A 346 -11.72 7.62 17.54
N THR A 347 -11.35 7.57 16.27
CA THR A 347 -10.21 8.33 15.72
C THR A 347 -10.52 9.09 14.44
N GLY A 348 -11.70 8.94 13.85
CA GLY A 348 -12.05 9.61 12.59
C GLY A 348 -12.21 11.13 12.75
N ASP A 349 -11.96 11.87 11.66
CA ASP A 349 -12.12 13.33 11.59
C ASP A 349 -13.59 13.80 11.41
N GLY A 350 -14.55 12.88 11.41
CA GLY A 350 -15.98 13.15 11.23
C GLY A 350 -16.46 13.27 9.77
N SER A 351 -15.56 13.25 8.79
CA SER A 351 -15.90 13.36 7.36
C SER A 351 -16.68 12.16 6.80
N HIS A 352 -16.72 11.03 7.51
CA HIS A 352 -17.50 9.85 7.13
C HIS A 352 -19.00 10.11 7.03
N LYS A 353 -19.50 11.21 7.61
CA LYS A 353 -20.91 11.63 7.54
C LYS A 353 -21.30 12.27 6.20
N SER A 354 -20.31 12.68 5.40
CA SER A 354 -20.51 13.51 4.20
C SER A 354 -20.61 12.72 2.89
N GLY A 355 -20.47 11.39 2.91
CA GLY A 355 -20.77 10.49 1.79
C GLY A 355 -19.70 10.38 0.70
#